data_AF-A0A6I4VQT6-F1
#
_entry.id   AF-A0A6I4VQT6-F1
#
_cell.length_a   1.000
_cell.length_b   1.000
_cell.length_c   1.000
_cell.angle_alpha   90.00
_cell.angle_beta   90.00
_cell.angle_gamma   90.00
#
_symmetry.space_group_name_H-M   'P 1'
#
loop_
_entity.id
_entity.type
_entity.pdbx_description
1 polymer ?
#
loop_
_entity_poly.entity_id
_entity_poly.type
_entity_poly.pdbx_seq_one_letter_code
_entity_poly.pdbx_strand_id
1 'polypeptide(L)' 'MNVLAWFKPFRIIADYLNDMAGVPNYKRYINHFRKYHPNEIPLSEKEFHKQATDEKYGGGSIRRCC' A
#
# COMPACT_ATOMS: atom_id res chain seq x y z
N MET A 1 4.19 19.82 -27.33
CA MET A 1 4.73 19.80 -25.95
C MET A 1 3.71 19.12 -25.05
N ASN A 2 4.07 17.99 -24.44
CA ASN A 2 3.13 17.14 -23.69
C ASN A 2 3.09 17.56 -22.21
N VAL A 3 2.14 18.42 -21.85
CA VAL A 3 1.92 19.00 -20.50
C VAL A 3 1.80 17.94 -19.39
N LEU A 4 1.38 16.72 -19.70
CA LEU A 4 1.32 15.59 -18.75
C LEU A 4 2.68 15.15 -18.21
N ALA A 5 3.77 15.41 -18.94
CA ALA A 5 5.11 14.97 -18.54
C ALA A 5 5.63 15.72 -17.30
N TRP A 6 5.17 16.97 -17.08
CA TRP A 6 5.67 17.82 -15.98
C TRP A 6 5.02 17.51 -14.62
N PHE A 7 3.89 16.80 -14.60
CA PHE A 7 3.22 16.37 -13.36
C PHE A 7 3.70 15.00 -12.84
N LYS A 8 4.37 14.20 -13.68
CA LYS A 8 4.96 12.91 -13.28
C LYS A 8 5.96 12.97 -12.11
N PRO A 9 6.88 13.95 -12.00
CA PRO A 9 7.84 14.00 -10.89
C PRO A 9 7.15 14.13 -9.52
N PHE A 10 6.09 14.94 -9.42
CA PHE A 10 5.36 15.12 -8.17
C PHE A 10 4.73 13.82 -7.67
N ARG A 11 4.24 12.98 -8.59
CA ARG A 11 3.65 11.69 -8.21
C ARG A 11 4.67 10.71 -7.65
N ILE A 12 5.86 10.64 -8.25
CA ILE A 12 6.94 9.74 -7.78
C ILE A 12 7.39 10.17 -6.38
N ILE A 13 7.54 11.47 -6.15
CA ILE A 13 7.93 12.01 -4.84
C ILE A 13 6.84 11.72 -3.79
N ALA A 14 5.56 11.91 -4.15
CA ALA A 14 4.46 11.60 -3.25
C ALA A 14 4.37 10.10 -2.90
N ASP A 15 4.54 9.21 -3.89
CA ASP A 15 4.58 7.76 -3.67
C ASP A 15 5.75 7.38 -2.73
N TYR A 16 6.93 7.98 -2.91
CA TYR A 16 8.09 7.76 -2.04
C TYR A 16 7.86 8.25 -0.61
N LEU A 17 7.26 9.43 -0.44
CA LEU A 17 6.91 9.97 0.89
C LEU A 17 5.85 9.09 1.58
N ASN A 18 4.87 8.59 0.83
CA ASN A 18 3.86 7.66 1.33
C ASN A 18 4.50 6.35 1.81
N ASP A 19 5.44 5.78 1.05
CA ASP A 19 6.18 4.59 1.46
C ASP A 19 6.94 4.83 2.78
N MET A 20 7.65 5.97 2.90
CA MET A 20 8.37 6.33 4.14
C MET A 20 7.43 6.52 5.34
N ALA A 21 6.24 7.09 5.13
CA ALA A 21 5.21 7.20 6.16
C ALA A 21 4.52 5.86 6.48
N GLY A 22 4.84 4.80 5.73
CA GLY A 22 4.20 3.49 5.86
C GLY A 22 2.72 3.52 5.48
N VAL A 23 2.37 4.34 4.49
CA VAL A 23 1.01 4.40 3.92
C VAL A 23 0.84 3.23 2.94
N PRO A 24 -0.15 2.35 3.15
CA PRO A 24 -0.37 1.21 2.26
C PRO A 24 -0.82 1.68 0.86
N ASN A 25 -0.26 1.09 -0.19
CA ASN A 25 -0.53 1.44 -1.59
C ASN A 25 -1.21 0.30 -2.36
N TYR A 26 -2.52 0.40 -2.53
CA TYR A 26 -3.34 -0.63 -3.17
C TYR A 26 -2.96 -0.92 -4.64
N LYS A 27 -2.52 0.09 -5.40
CA LYS A 27 -2.12 -0.10 -6.80
C LYS A 27 -0.86 -0.95 -6.90
N ARG A 28 0.12 -0.73 -6.02
CA ARG A 28 1.33 -1.56 -5.95
C ARG A 28 0.98 -2.99 -5.53
N TYR A 29 0.08 -3.16 -4.56
CA TYR A 29 -0.44 -4.46 -4.15
C TYR A 29 -1.06 -5.22 -5.34
N ILE A 30 -2.01 -4.62 -6.08
CA ILE A 30 -2.65 -5.30 -7.22
C ILE A 30 -1.65 -5.64 -8.34
N ASN A 31 -0.69 -4.75 -8.62
CA ASN A 31 0.33 -5.03 -9.62
C ASN A 31 1.23 -6.21 -9.21
N HIS A 32 1.60 -6.29 -7.93
CA HIS A 32 2.34 -7.41 -7.37
C HIS A 32 1.48 -8.69 -7.42
N PHE A 33 0.25 -8.62 -6.92
CA PHE A 33 -0.67 -9.74 -6.83
C PHE A 33 -0.95 -10.35 -8.20
N ARG A 34 -1.25 -9.53 -9.22
CA ARG A 34 -1.46 -10.02 -10.59
C ARG A 34 -0.23 -10.69 -11.20
N LYS A 35 0.98 -10.26 -10.78
CA LYS A 35 2.23 -10.80 -11.30
C LYS A 35 2.58 -12.16 -10.67
N TYR A 36 2.31 -12.33 -9.37
CA TYR A 36 2.78 -13.51 -8.62
C TYR A 36 1.65 -14.46 -8.18
N HIS A 37 0.41 -13.98 -8.13
CA HIS A 37 -0.80 -14.71 -7.71
C HIS A 37 -1.92 -14.61 -8.77
N PRO A 38 -1.68 -15.04 -10.03
CA PRO A 38 -2.66 -14.87 -11.11
C PRO A 38 -3.95 -15.70 -10.94
N ASN A 39 -3.92 -16.74 -10.10
CA ASN A 39 -5.04 -17.68 -9.89
C ASN A 39 -5.85 -17.38 -8.63
N GLU A 40 -5.48 -16.35 -7.87
CA GLU A 40 -6.16 -15.97 -6.64
C GLU A 40 -6.97 -14.69 -6.85
N ILE A 41 -7.89 -14.39 -5.93
CA ILE A 41 -8.68 -13.15 -5.96
C ILE A 41 -8.01 -12.16 -5.02
N PRO A 42 -7.62 -10.96 -5.50
CA PRO A 42 -7.03 -9.95 -4.63
C PRO A 42 -8.06 -9.42 -3.64
N LEU A 43 -7.57 -8.94 -2.50
CA LEU A 43 -8.38 -8.22 -1.52
C LEU A 43 -9.00 -6.97 -2.16
N SER A 44 -10.17 -6.58 -1.68
CA SER A 44 -10.69 -5.24 -1.99
C SER A 44 -9.81 -4.16 -1.35
N GLU A 45 -9.87 -2.93 -1.86
CA GLU A 45 -9.10 -1.81 -1.32
C GLU A 45 -9.35 -1.60 0.18
N LYS A 46 -10.61 -1.70 0.61
CA LYS A 46 -10.99 -1.58 2.02
C LYS A 46 -10.38 -2.69 2.88
N GLU A 47 -10.40 -3.93 2.39
CA GLU A 47 -9.82 -5.06 3.10
C GLU A 47 -8.30 -4.97 3.19
N PHE A 48 -7.64 -4.58 2.10
CA PHE A 48 -6.20 -4.34 2.08
C PHE A 48 -5.79 -3.27 3.11
N HIS A 49 -6.51 -2.15 3.17
CA HIS A 49 -6.22 -1.08 4.14
C HIS A 49 -6.51 -1.51 5.58
N LYS A 50 -7.60 -2.26 5.79
CA LYS A 50 -7.94 -2.82 7.11
C LYS A 50 -6.86 -3.78 7.57
N GLN A 51 -6.44 -4.71 6.72
CA GLN A 51 -5.39 -5.67 7.03
C GLN A 51 -4.06 -4.96 7.33
N ALA A 52 -3.65 -4.01 6.50
CA ALA A 52 -2.41 -3.24 6.74
C ALA A 52 -2.46 -2.44 8.06
N THR A 53 -3.64 -1.92 8.42
CA THR A 53 -3.86 -1.24 9.71
C THR A 53 -3.82 -2.23 10.87
N ASP A 54 -4.41 -3.41 10.69
CA ASP A 54 -4.44 -4.48 11.69
C ASP A 54 -3.05 -5.08 11.94
N GLU A 55 -2.26 -5.30 10.89
CA GLU A 55 -0.86 -5.73 11.00
C GLU A 55 -0.01 -4.70 11.75
N LYS A 56 -0.28 -3.41 11.56
CA LYS A 56 0.49 -2.31 12.17
C LYS A 56 0.01 -1.96 13.59
N TYR A 57 -1.28 -2.06 13.86
CA TYR A 57 -1.93 -1.55 15.09
C TYR A 57 -2.92 -2.53 15.74
N GLY A 58 -3.40 -3.53 15.01
CA GLY A 58 -4.36 -4.55 15.43
C GLY A 58 -3.77 -5.68 16.29
N GLY A 59 -2.50 -5.55 16.69
CA GLY A 59 -1.92 -6.24 17.83
C GLY A 59 -2.60 -5.84 19.15
N GLY A 60 -3.89 -6.16 19.29
CA GLY A 60 -4.72 -6.05 20.49
C GLY A 60 -4.27 -6.94 21.65
N SER A 61 -3.03 -7.41 21.63
CA SER A 61 -2.27 -7.59 22.85
C SER A 61 -0.96 -6.84 22.66
N ILE A 62 -0.89 -5.63 23.22
CA ILE A 62 0.30 -5.26 23.95
C ILE A 62 0.54 -6.42 24.93
N ARG A 63 1.30 -7.42 24.52
CA ARG A 63 2.04 -8.26 25.46
C ARG A 63 3.11 -7.33 25.99
N ARG A 64 2.72 -6.47 26.95
CA ARG A 64 3.66 -5.88 27.89
C ARG A 64 4.43 -7.09 28.39
N CYS A 65 5.69 -7.23 27.97
CA CYS A 65 6.58 -8.08 28.72
C CYS A 65 6.52 -7.55 30.16
N CYS A 66 6.10 -8.40 31.08
CA CYS A 66 6.74 -8.38 32.38
C CYS A 66 8.25 -8.54 32.17
#